data_AF-A0A540M9B9-F1
#
_entry.id   AF-A0A540M9B9-F1
#
_cell.length_a   1.000
_cell.length_b   1.000
_cell.length_c   1.000
_cell.angle_alpha   90.00
_cell.angle_beta   90.00
_cell.angle_gamma   90.00
#
_symmetry.space_group_name_H-M   'P 1'
#
loop_
_entity.id
_entity.type
_entity.pdbx_description
1 polymer ?
#
loop_
_entity_poly.entity_id
_entity_poly.type
_entity_poly.pdbx_seq_one_letter_code
_entity_poly.pdbx_strand_id
1 'polypeptide(L)'
;MGEKPENPSSDYWYHWPAVIKPLLLILFVGGMSIIFYFQVAHENWLDPLAPEFRIYSAAVSPCPLAPTPPSAANRYHSLTATWNFNLVFANPNTKLDLYYESLQADLFYGDEETKDKLMLATTPLPLLALTTMTQTTFNVTFATARAYVSDDAAKELIISSNSSSAGDGCYGSAKLGVKLTGFFRINKGLVFSRYFCDLSPPNYNVTDQSSQCEIYNTVYRCVC
;
A
#
# COMPACT_ATOMS: atom_id res chain seq x y z
N MET A 1 -77.16 -58.44 17.60
CA MET A 1 -76.75 -57.93 16.28
C MET A 1 -76.48 -56.45 16.43
N GLY A 2 -75.22 -56.03 16.35
CA GLY A 2 -74.82 -54.63 16.39
C GLY A 2 -74.05 -54.32 15.12
N GLU A 3 -74.56 -53.39 14.31
CA GLU A 3 -73.85 -52.87 13.14
C GLU A 3 -72.64 -52.04 13.59
N LYS A 4 -71.49 -52.39 13.02
CA LYS A 4 -70.23 -51.67 13.21
C LYS A 4 -70.26 -50.43 12.31
N PRO A 5 -70.05 -49.21 12.83
CA PRO A 5 -70.04 -48.02 11.99
C PRO A 5 -68.82 -48.04 11.07
N GLU A 6 -69.07 -47.94 9.76
CA GLU A 6 -68.04 -47.73 8.75
C GLU A 6 -67.37 -46.37 8.99
N ASN A 7 -66.06 -46.44 9.20
CA ASN A 7 -65.21 -45.27 9.37
C ASN A 7 -65.04 -44.60 7.99
N PRO A 8 -65.44 -43.32 7.81
CA PRO A 8 -65.24 -42.65 6.54
C PRO A 8 -63.75 -42.57 6.24
N SER A 9 -63.41 -43.16 5.09
CA SER A 9 -62.10 -43.23 4.46
C SER A 9 -61.30 -41.94 4.65
N SER A 10 -60.07 -42.13 5.12
CA SER A 10 -59.05 -41.10 5.28
C SER A 10 -58.42 -40.64 3.96
N ASP A 11 -59.08 -40.80 2.82
CA ASP A 11 -58.50 -40.55 1.49
C ASP A 11 -58.64 -39.11 1.00
N TYR A 12 -58.64 -38.14 1.92
CA TYR A 12 -58.31 -36.74 1.59
C TYR A 12 -56.79 -36.55 1.51
N TRP A 13 -56.11 -37.42 0.76
CA TRP A 13 -54.72 -37.21 0.37
C TRP A 13 -54.69 -36.21 -0.78
N TYR A 14 -54.56 -34.92 -0.44
CA TYR A 14 -54.16 -33.79 -1.28
C TYR A 14 -54.00 -34.11 -2.79
N HIS A 15 -55.11 -34.23 -3.51
CA HIS A 15 -55.11 -34.20 -4.97
C HIS A 15 -54.91 -32.76 -5.42
N TRP A 16 -53.64 -32.33 -5.44
CA TRP A 16 -53.29 -31.05 -6.07
C TRP A 16 -53.70 -31.09 -7.55
N PRO A 17 -54.40 -30.06 -8.05
CA PRO A 17 -54.67 -29.88 -9.47
C PRO A 17 -53.43 -30.18 -10.32
N ALA A 18 -53.60 -30.91 -11.43
CA ALA A 18 -52.51 -31.31 -12.32
C ALA A 18 -51.63 -30.13 -12.81
N VAL A 19 -52.15 -28.92 -12.75
CA VAL A 19 -51.48 -27.65 -13.12
C VAL A 19 -50.51 -27.15 -12.04
N ILE A 20 -50.69 -27.52 -10.78
CA ILE A 20 -49.89 -26.96 -9.67
C ILE A 20 -48.49 -27.60 -9.60
N LYS A 21 -48.37 -28.89 -9.92
CA LYS A 21 -47.08 -29.60 -9.95
C LYS A 21 -46.05 -28.99 -10.92
N PRO A 22 -46.37 -28.74 -12.21
CA PRO A 22 -45.41 -28.13 -13.13
C PRO A 22 -45.10 -26.67 -12.77
N LEU A 23 -46.06 -25.94 -12.21
CA LEU A 23 -45.86 -24.55 -11.79
C LEU A 23 -44.87 -24.45 -10.63
N LEU A 24 -44.96 -25.37 -9.64
CA LEU A 24 -43.98 -25.47 -8.56
C LEU A 24 -42.58 -25.84 -9.06
N LEU A 25 -42.48 -26.73 -10.04
CA LEU A 25 -41.19 -27.10 -10.64
C LEU A 25 -40.53 -25.92 -11.34
N ILE A 26 -41.29 -25.13 -12.11
CA ILE A 26 -40.81 -23.93 -12.80
C ILE A 26 -40.31 -22.89 -11.79
N LEU A 27 -41.08 -22.65 -10.72
CA LEU A 27 -40.68 -21.72 -9.65
C LEU A 27 -39.41 -22.20 -8.94
N PHE A 28 -39.26 -23.50 -8.70
CA PHE A 28 -38.07 -24.06 -8.07
C PHE A 28 -36.83 -23.92 -8.97
N VAL A 29 -36.93 -24.32 -10.24
CA VAL A 29 -35.82 -24.21 -11.21
C VAL A 29 -35.46 -22.74 -11.48
N GLY A 30 -36.46 -21.87 -11.63
CA GLY A 30 -36.26 -20.44 -11.80
C GLY A 30 -35.60 -19.81 -10.57
N GLY A 31 -36.06 -20.17 -9.37
CA GLY A 31 -35.49 -19.70 -8.10
C GLY A 31 -34.04 -20.12 -7.92
N MET A 32 -33.71 -21.39 -8.17
CA MET A 32 -32.33 -21.89 -8.09
C MET A 32 -31.41 -21.21 -9.10
N SER A 33 -31.91 -20.91 -10.31
CA SER A 33 -31.13 -20.20 -11.34
C SER A 33 -30.79 -18.76 -10.92
N ILE A 34 -31.73 -18.06 -10.27
CA ILE A 34 -31.53 -16.71 -9.75
C ILE A 34 -30.49 -16.72 -8.61
N ILE A 35 -30.59 -17.67 -7.67
CA ILE A 35 -29.62 -17.81 -6.57
C ILE A 35 -28.21 -18.07 -7.12
N PHE A 36 -28.08 -18.98 -8.09
CA PHE A 36 -26.80 -19.27 -8.72
C PHE A 36 -26.22 -18.04 -9.42
N TYR A 37 -27.03 -17.26 -10.13
CA TYR A 37 -26.60 -16.01 -10.74
C TYR A 37 -26.07 -15.02 -9.70
N PHE A 38 -26.75 -14.86 -8.56
CA PHE A 38 -26.29 -13.98 -7.50
C PHE A 38 -25.00 -14.47 -6.84
N GLN A 39 -24.83 -15.78 -6.65
CA GLN A 39 -23.58 -16.34 -6.13
C GLN A 39 -22.40 -16.06 -7.07
N VAL A 40 -22.57 -16.32 -8.37
CA VAL A 40 -21.54 -16.03 -9.38
C VAL A 40 -21.27 -14.53 -9.47
N ALA A 41 -22.30 -13.68 -9.42
CA ALA A 41 -22.15 -12.24 -9.43
C ALA A 41 -21.39 -11.73 -8.19
N HIS A 42 -21.67 -12.31 -7.01
CA HIS A 42 -20.99 -11.99 -5.77
C HIS A 42 -19.53 -12.45 -5.79
N GLU A 43 -19.24 -13.66 -6.29
CA GLU A 43 -17.86 -14.15 -6.46
C GLU A 43 -17.05 -13.32 -7.48
N ASN A 44 -17.74 -12.71 -8.45
CA ASN A 44 -17.16 -11.79 -9.42
C ASN A 44 -17.11 -10.34 -8.94
N TRP A 45 -17.61 -10.04 -7.73
CA TRP A 45 -17.42 -8.74 -7.13
C TRP A 45 -15.94 -8.57 -6.79
N LEU A 46 -15.33 -7.54 -7.35
CA LEU A 46 -13.93 -7.22 -7.16
C LEU A 46 -13.82 -6.23 -6.01
N ASP A 47 -13.30 -6.67 -4.88
CA ASP A 47 -12.86 -5.79 -3.80
C ASP A 47 -11.37 -5.52 -3.98
N PRO A 48 -10.99 -4.43 -4.67
CA PRO A 48 -9.58 -4.12 -4.90
C PRO A 48 -8.90 -3.84 -3.57
N LEU A 49 -7.84 -4.57 -3.26
CA LEU A 49 -6.90 -4.26 -2.20
C LEU A 49 -5.89 -3.24 -2.69
N ALA A 50 -5.50 -2.30 -1.83
CA ALA A 50 -4.42 -1.37 -2.17
C ALA A 50 -3.08 -2.13 -2.29
N PRO A 51 -2.19 -1.68 -3.18
CA PRO A 51 -0.84 -2.20 -3.22
C PRO A 51 -0.09 -1.86 -1.93
N GLU A 52 0.79 -2.77 -1.55
CA GLU A 52 1.69 -2.60 -0.42
C GLU A 52 3.00 -1.98 -0.89
N PHE A 53 3.52 -1.06 -0.09
CA PHE A 53 4.78 -0.37 -0.33
C PHE A 53 5.61 -0.43 0.93
N ARG A 54 6.85 -0.92 0.81
CA ARG A 54 7.81 -0.98 1.91
C ARG A 54 9.21 -0.61 1.48
N ILE A 55 9.97 -0.04 2.40
CA ILE A 55 11.39 0.24 2.23
C ILE A 55 12.18 -0.94 2.78
N TYR A 56 12.90 -1.65 1.91
CA TYR A 56 13.70 -2.81 2.29
C TYR A 56 15.06 -2.41 2.88
N SER A 57 15.74 -1.46 2.25
CA SER A 57 17.02 -0.96 2.72
C SER A 57 17.29 0.46 2.23
N ALA A 58 18.09 1.21 2.98
CA ALA A 58 18.52 2.55 2.64
C ALA A 58 20.05 2.67 2.81
N ALA A 59 20.70 3.37 1.89
CA ALA A 59 22.11 3.69 1.94
C ALA A 59 22.33 5.14 1.50
N VAL A 60 23.34 5.82 2.04
CA VAL A 60 23.65 7.21 1.72
C VAL A 60 25.13 7.38 1.41
N SER A 61 25.44 8.24 0.43
CA SER A 61 26.80 8.55 0.00
C SER A 61 26.92 9.99 -0.52
N PRO A 62 28.04 10.70 -0.33
CA PRO A 62 29.21 10.30 0.46
C PRO A 62 28.93 10.34 1.96
N CYS A 63 29.77 9.66 2.72
CA CYS A 63 29.68 9.57 4.16
C CYS A 63 31.06 9.78 4.80
N PRO A 64 31.17 10.53 5.91
CA PRO A 64 30.10 11.23 6.62
C PRO A 64 29.51 12.40 5.81
N LEU A 65 28.21 12.68 6.00
CA LEU A 65 27.55 13.84 5.43
C LEU A 65 28.07 15.11 6.11
N ALA A 66 28.85 15.91 5.38
CA ALA A 66 29.35 17.19 5.88
C ALA A 66 28.52 18.35 5.31
N PRO A 67 27.82 19.13 6.15
CA PRO A 67 27.17 20.35 5.70
C PRO A 67 28.23 21.38 5.30
N THR A 68 27.98 22.12 4.23
CA THR A 68 28.84 23.26 3.88
C THR A 68 28.63 24.37 4.91
N PRO A 69 29.69 25.10 5.36
CA PRO A 69 29.54 26.14 6.37
C PRO A 69 28.51 27.19 5.93
N PRO A 70 27.69 27.70 6.88
CA PRO A 70 26.71 28.72 6.56
C PRO A 70 27.47 29.98 6.12
N SER A 71 27.07 30.59 5.00
CA SER A 71 27.57 31.92 4.66
C SER A 71 27.13 32.90 5.76
N ALA A 72 27.95 33.88 6.13
CA ALA A 72 27.68 34.83 7.22
C ALA A 72 26.34 35.60 7.13
N ALA A 73 25.62 35.49 6.01
CA ALA A 73 24.29 36.05 5.79
C ALA A 73 23.12 35.10 6.13
N ASN A 74 23.31 33.78 6.24
CA ASN A 74 22.22 32.78 6.32
C ASN A 74 22.56 31.60 7.24
N ARG A 75 21.69 31.28 8.21
CA ARG A 75 21.75 30.08 9.11
C ARG A 75 21.29 28.78 8.43
N TYR A 76 21.66 28.61 7.17
CA TYR A 76 21.31 27.43 6.39
C TYR A 76 22.58 26.78 5.87
N HIS A 77 22.62 25.47 5.96
CA HIS A 77 23.67 24.63 5.41
C HIS A 77 23.21 24.02 4.09
N SER A 78 24.09 23.96 3.09
CA SER A 78 23.83 23.16 1.90
C SER A 78 24.22 21.70 2.13
N LEU A 79 23.26 20.81 1.90
CA LEU A 79 23.45 19.37 1.91
C LEU A 79 23.54 18.84 0.48
N THR A 80 24.56 18.01 0.22
CA THR A 80 24.69 17.27 -1.04
C THR A 80 24.92 15.80 -0.72
N ALA A 81 24.02 14.94 -1.19
CA ALA A 81 24.01 13.52 -0.88
C ALA A 81 23.29 12.74 -1.96
N THR A 82 23.67 11.48 -2.11
CA THR A 82 23.00 10.47 -2.93
C THR A 82 22.47 9.39 -2.02
N TRP A 83 21.15 9.24 -2.00
CA TRP A 83 20.45 8.24 -1.20
C TRP A 83 19.97 7.11 -2.10
N ASN A 84 20.39 5.88 -1.81
CA ASN A 84 20.00 4.69 -2.54
C ASN A 84 19.05 3.86 -1.68
N PHE A 85 17.83 3.68 -2.14
CA PHE A 85 16.80 2.90 -1.48
C PHE A 85 16.45 1.68 -2.31
N ASN A 86 16.21 0.56 -1.63
CA ASN A 86 15.55 -0.60 -2.25
C ASN A 86 14.09 -0.58 -1.83
N LEU A 87 13.24 -0.30 -2.81
CA LEU A 87 11.80 -0.19 -2.62
C LEU A 87 11.14 -1.49 -3.05
N VAL A 88 10.16 -1.94 -2.28
CA VAL A 88 9.36 -3.12 -2.58
C VAL A 88 7.91 -2.71 -2.78
N PHE A 89 7.35 -3.17 -3.88
CA PHE A 89 5.95 -3.00 -4.23
C PHE A 89 5.31 -4.37 -4.34
N ALA A 90 4.20 -4.57 -3.66
CA ALA A 90 3.43 -5.82 -3.75
C ALA A 90 1.98 -5.55 -4.14
N ASN A 91 1.44 -6.40 -4.99
CA ASN A 91 0.03 -6.43 -5.32
C ASN A 91 -0.65 -7.56 -4.55
N PRO A 92 -1.39 -7.28 -3.46
CA PRO A 92 -2.07 -8.31 -2.67
C PRO A 92 -3.35 -8.84 -3.35
N ASN A 93 -3.74 -8.32 -4.52
CA ASN A 93 -4.94 -8.77 -5.20
C ASN A 93 -4.75 -10.14 -5.86
N THR A 94 -5.72 -11.04 -5.66
CA THR A 94 -5.77 -12.36 -6.33
C THR A 94 -6.33 -12.33 -7.75
N LYS A 95 -7.11 -11.29 -8.09
CA LYS A 95 -7.89 -11.22 -9.33
C LYS A 95 -7.63 -9.96 -10.16
N LEU A 96 -6.83 -9.02 -9.66
CA LEU A 96 -6.60 -7.72 -10.29
C LEU A 96 -5.13 -7.46 -10.50
N ASP A 97 -4.79 -7.08 -11.72
CA ASP A 97 -3.49 -6.50 -12.04
C ASP A 97 -3.53 -4.98 -11.81
N LEU A 98 -2.40 -4.43 -11.36
CA LEU A 98 -2.25 -3.00 -11.12
C LEU A 98 -1.19 -2.45 -12.08
N TYR A 99 -1.54 -1.41 -12.82
CA TYR A 99 -0.61 -0.76 -13.76
C TYR A 99 -0.44 0.71 -13.40
N TYR A 100 0.77 1.10 -13.00
CA TYR A 100 1.11 2.49 -12.72
C TYR A 100 1.43 3.24 -14.02
N GLU A 101 0.69 4.31 -14.30
CA GLU A 101 0.89 5.20 -15.45
C GLU A 101 1.85 6.34 -15.15
N SER A 102 1.93 6.71 -13.88
CA SER A 102 2.96 7.58 -13.36
C SER A 102 3.23 7.22 -11.91
N LEU A 103 4.50 7.27 -11.55
CA LEU A 103 4.94 7.07 -10.19
C LEU A 103 6.12 7.99 -9.92
N GLN A 104 6.09 8.64 -8.77
CA GLN A 104 7.10 9.58 -8.33
C GLN A 104 7.38 9.29 -6.86
N ALA A 105 8.66 9.36 -6.49
CA ALA A 105 9.10 9.27 -5.12
C ALA A 105 9.70 10.62 -4.70
N ASP A 106 9.38 11.04 -3.48
CA ASP A 106 9.92 12.23 -2.85
C ASP A 106 10.58 11.83 -1.53
N LEU A 107 11.79 12.31 -1.30
CA LEU A 107 12.51 12.14 -0.05
C LEU A 107 12.32 13.38 0.83
N PHE A 108 11.91 13.17 2.07
CA PHE A 108 11.68 14.23 3.04
C PHE A 108 12.60 14.07 4.25
N TYR A 109 12.97 15.21 4.82
CA TYR A 109 13.47 15.35 6.18
C TYR A 109 12.32 15.77 7.10
N GLY A 110 12.27 15.18 8.28
CA GLY A 110 11.23 15.41 9.29
C GLY A 110 10.08 14.40 9.17
N ASP A 111 9.17 14.52 10.12
CA ASP A 111 7.97 13.69 10.23
C ASP A 111 6.83 14.30 9.37
N GLU A 112 6.07 13.49 8.63
CA GLU A 112 4.96 14.01 7.81
C GLU A 112 3.87 14.69 8.66
N GLU A 113 3.68 14.27 9.93
CA GLU A 113 2.71 14.87 10.85
C GLU A 113 3.07 16.31 11.24
N THR A 114 4.35 16.68 11.10
CA THR A 114 4.85 18.01 11.47
C THR A 114 4.89 18.96 10.28
N LYS A 115 4.55 20.24 10.52
CA LYS A 115 4.59 21.28 9.47
C LYS A 115 6.01 21.61 8.98
N ASP A 116 7.03 21.11 9.67
CA ASP A 116 8.43 21.43 9.46
C ASP A 116 9.14 20.43 8.54
N LYS A 117 8.41 19.81 7.61
CA LYS A 117 8.98 18.90 6.62
C LYS A 117 9.71 19.64 5.52
N LEU A 118 10.89 19.15 5.18
CA LEU A 118 11.70 19.66 4.09
C LEU A 118 11.87 18.58 3.01
N MET A 119 11.42 18.88 1.79
CA MET A 119 11.66 18.01 0.65
C MET A 119 13.13 18.10 0.25
N LEU A 120 13.84 16.97 0.31
CA LEU A 120 15.27 16.87 0.00
C LEU A 120 15.51 16.56 -1.47
N ALA A 121 14.67 15.72 -2.08
CA ALA A 121 14.81 15.29 -3.46
C ALA A 121 13.50 14.70 -3.99
N THR A 122 13.36 14.72 -5.31
CA THR A 122 12.25 14.13 -6.04
C THR A 122 12.81 13.32 -7.20
N THR A 123 12.35 12.07 -7.35
CA THR A 123 12.81 11.13 -8.38
C THR A 123 11.60 10.49 -9.06
N PRO A 124 11.46 10.59 -10.39
CA PRO A 124 10.45 9.83 -11.13
C PRO A 124 10.81 8.34 -11.10
N LEU A 125 9.80 7.49 -10.92
CA LEU A 125 9.96 6.04 -10.90
C LEU A 125 9.50 5.41 -12.23
N PRO A 126 10.05 4.25 -12.59
CA PRO A 126 9.61 3.55 -13.80
C PRO A 126 8.14 3.15 -13.67
N LEU A 127 7.48 2.99 -14.84
CA LEU A 127 6.15 2.41 -14.90
C LEU A 127 6.20 0.96 -14.44
N LEU A 128 5.24 0.57 -13.60
CA LEU A 128 5.22 -0.73 -12.95
C LEU A 128 3.91 -1.43 -13.28
N ALA A 129 4.04 -2.65 -13.81
CA ALA A 129 2.94 -3.59 -13.93
C ALA A 129 3.08 -4.64 -12.84
N LEU A 130 2.21 -4.59 -11.83
CA LEU A 130 2.15 -5.57 -10.76
C LEU A 130 1.00 -6.52 -11.08
N THR A 131 1.32 -7.70 -11.61
CA THR A 131 0.33 -8.74 -11.84
C THR A 131 -0.20 -9.30 -10.51
N THR A 132 -1.28 -10.05 -10.53
CA THR A 132 -1.91 -10.65 -9.34
C THR A 132 -0.90 -11.34 -8.41
N MET A 133 -0.95 -11.04 -7.11
CA MET A 133 -0.10 -11.65 -6.07
C MET A 133 1.41 -11.54 -6.31
N THR A 134 1.86 -10.53 -7.06
CA THR A 134 3.29 -10.33 -7.33
C THR A 134 3.93 -9.26 -6.45
N GLN A 135 5.23 -9.44 -6.26
CA GLN A 135 6.09 -8.48 -5.59
C GLN A 135 7.26 -8.13 -6.51
N THR A 136 7.52 -6.84 -6.65
CA THR A 136 8.68 -6.31 -7.39
C THR A 136 9.53 -5.46 -6.47
N THR A 137 10.85 -5.61 -6.59
CA THR A 137 11.83 -4.80 -5.87
C THR A 137 12.63 -3.99 -6.90
N PHE A 138 12.83 -2.70 -6.65
CA PHE A 138 13.73 -1.90 -7.48
C PHE A 138 14.47 -0.86 -6.67
N ASN A 139 15.62 -0.47 -7.21
CA ASN A 139 16.53 0.45 -6.58
C ASN A 139 16.18 1.87 -7.05
N VAL A 140 16.03 2.78 -6.08
CA VAL A 140 15.73 4.18 -6.33
C VAL A 140 16.87 5.02 -5.78
N THR A 141 17.35 5.93 -6.61
CA THR A 141 18.38 6.88 -6.23
C THR A 141 17.78 8.28 -6.13
N PHE A 142 17.97 8.93 -4.98
CA PHE A 142 17.64 10.33 -4.77
C PHE A 142 18.92 11.14 -4.73
N ALA A 143 19.07 12.05 -5.70
CA ALA A 143 20.16 13.00 -5.71
C ALA A 143 19.72 14.30 -5.02
N THR A 144 20.15 14.49 -3.79
CA THR A 144 20.01 15.75 -3.07
C THR A 144 21.18 16.66 -3.48
N ALA A 145 20.90 17.73 -4.22
CA ALA A 145 21.91 18.69 -4.66
C ALA A 145 21.63 20.06 -4.03
N ARG A 146 22.50 20.49 -3.10
CA ARG A 146 22.38 21.78 -2.39
C ARG A 146 21.02 22.02 -1.75
N ALA A 147 20.45 21.01 -1.10
CA ALA A 147 19.27 21.24 -0.27
C ALA A 147 19.66 22.12 0.92
N TYR A 148 18.94 23.22 1.13
CA TYR A 148 19.19 24.12 2.24
C TYR A 148 18.48 23.58 3.48
N VAL A 149 19.28 23.07 4.42
CA VAL A 149 18.82 22.55 5.70
C VAL A 149 19.15 23.55 6.80
N SER A 150 18.32 23.65 7.83
CA SER A 150 18.62 24.48 9.02
C SER A 150 19.81 23.91 9.79
N ASP A 151 20.41 24.69 10.69
CA ASP A 151 21.49 24.21 11.57
C ASP A 151 21.07 22.98 12.39
N ASP A 152 19.82 22.90 12.83
CA ASP A 152 19.32 21.76 13.62
C ASP A 152 19.11 20.54 12.74
N ALA A 153 18.51 20.72 11.54
CA ALA A 153 18.40 19.65 10.56
C ALA A 153 19.76 19.14 10.09
N ALA A 154 20.72 20.05 9.90
CA ALA A 154 22.10 19.70 9.59
C ALA A 154 22.69 18.83 10.69
N LYS A 155 22.54 19.19 11.97
CA LYS A 155 23.06 18.38 13.09
C LYS A 155 22.42 17.00 13.18
N GLU A 156 21.11 16.89 12.94
CA GLU A 156 20.42 15.59 12.96
C GLU A 156 20.78 14.71 11.75
N LEU A 157 21.00 15.35 10.59
CA LEU A 157 21.44 14.69 9.36
C LEU A 157 22.95 14.42 9.36
N ILE A 158 23.74 15.12 10.18
CA ILE A 158 25.18 14.90 10.32
C ILE A 158 25.40 13.51 10.91
N ILE A 159 26.22 12.77 10.18
CA ILE A 159 26.58 11.39 10.49
C ILE A 159 27.86 11.42 11.32
N SER A 160 27.71 11.43 12.65
CA SER A 160 28.83 11.47 13.59
C SER A 160 29.43 10.07 13.74
N SER A 161 30.63 9.86 13.20
CA SER A 161 31.45 8.66 13.35
C SER A 161 32.12 8.56 14.73
N ASN A 162 31.34 8.62 15.82
CA ASN A 162 31.85 8.50 17.19
C ASN A 162 31.31 7.25 17.94
N SER A 163 31.05 6.16 17.20
CA SER A 163 30.87 4.83 17.79
C SER A 163 31.77 3.83 17.07
N SER A 164 33.04 3.88 17.44
CA SER A 164 34.00 2.80 17.24
C SER A 164 33.47 1.50 17.83
N SER A 165 32.91 0.60 16.98
CA SER A 165 32.99 -0.87 17.10
C SER A 165 31.93 -1.67 16.30
N ALA A 166 31.20 -1.09 15.33
CA ALA A 166 30.34 -1.90 14.45
C ALA A 166 30.11 -1.24 13.08
N GLY A 167 30.87 -1.69 12.07
CA GLY A 167 30.55 -1.68 10.63
C GLY A 167 30.15 -0.37 9.94
N ASP A 168 30.99 0.07 8.99
CA ASP A 168 30.79 1.01 7.85
C ASP A 168 29.35 1.47 7.53
N GLY A 169 28.71 2.17 8.46
CA GLY A 169 27.34 2.64 8.35
C GLY A 169 27.24 4.12 8.68
N CYS A 170 26.34 4.79 7.98
CA CYS A 170 26.21 6.23 7.99
C CYS A 170 24.96 6.59 8.79
N TYR A 171 25.11 6.72 10.11
CA TYR A 171 24.03 6.90 11.06
C TYR A 171 23.87 8.39 11.47
N GLY A 172 22.71 8.97 11.13
CA GLY A 172 22.22 10.23 11.69
C GLY A 172 20.97 9.98 12.55
N SER A 173 20.59 10.94 13.39
CA SER A 173 19.36 10.86 14.21
C SER A 173 18.13 11.42 13.50
N ALA A 174 18.31 11.97 12.30
CA ALA A 174 17.23 12.53 11.50
C ALA A 174 16.13 11.51 11.20
N LYS A 175 14.88 11.94 11.39
CA LYS A 175 13.72 11.29 10.80
C LYS A 175 13.70 11.59 9.31
N LEU A 176 13.65 10.55 8.50
CA LEU A 176 13.48 10.65 7.05
C LEU A 176 12.15 10.02 6.66
N GLY A 177 11.61 10.43 5.53
CA GLY A 177 10.41 9.83 4.98
C GLY A 177 10.49 9.72 3.47
N VAL A 178 9.97 8.63 2.91
CA VAL A 178 9.78 8.49 1.46
C VAL A 178 8.30 8.55 1.16
N LYS A 179 7.90 9.54 0.37
CA LYS A 179 6.55 9.65 -0.15
C LYS A 179 6.50 9.11 -1.56
N LEU A 180 5.51 8.28 -1.85
CA LEU A 180 5.17 7.91 -3.20
C LEU A 180 3.87 8.56 -3.63
N THR A 181 3.85 9.08 -4.85
CA THR A 181 2.64 9.57 -5.49
C THR A 181 2.56 9.03 -6.90
N GLY A 182 1.35 8.67 -7.33
CA GLY A 182 1.19 8.09 -8.65
C GLY A 182 -0.25 7.85 -9.03
N PHE A 183 -0.46 7.60 -10.31
CA PHE A 183 -1.74 7.13 -10.83
C PHE A 183 -1.58 5.69 -11.29
N PHE A 184 -2.51 4.84 -10.88
CA PHE A 184 -2.57 3.47 -11.33
C PHE A 184 -3.95 3.13 -11.88
N ARG A 185 -3.98 2.20 -12.84
CA ARG A 185 -5.21 1.68 -13.42
C ARG A 185 -5.60 0.38 -12.76
N ILE A 186 -6.87 0.31 -12.40
CA ILE A 186 -7.57 -0.94 -12.10
C ILE A 186 -8.68 -1.07 -13.14
N ASN A 187 -8.59 -2.08 -14.01
CA ASN A 187 -9.49 -2.24 -15.15
C ASN A 187 -9.54 -0.97 -16.04
N LYS A 188 -10.69 -0.29 -16.09
CA LYS A 188 -10.90 0.97 -16.85
C LYS A 188 -10.82 2.23 -15.98
N GLY A 189 -10.66 2.08 -14.66
CA GLY A 189 -10.62 3.19 -13.71
C GLY A 189 -9.19 3.67 -13.48
N LEU A 190 -8.99 4.98 -13.44
CA LEU A 190 -7.75 5.62 -13.01
C LEU A 190 -7.88 6.01 -11.54
N VAL A 191 -6.96 5.55 -10.70
CA VAL A 191 -6.95 5.79 -9.26
C VAL A 191 -5.66 6.52 -8.90
N PHE A 192 -5.78 7.58 -8.11
CA PHE A 192 -4.63 8.26 -7.53
C PHE A 192 -4.24 7.58 -6.23
N SER A 193 -2.96 7.22 -6.09
CA SER A 193 -2.36 6.69 -4.88
C SER A 193 -1.37 7.68 -4.29
N ARG A 194 -1.38 7.77 -2.96
CA ARG A 194 -0.35 8.43 -2.17
C ARG A 194 0.02 7.51 -1.03
N TYR A 195 1.31 7.23 -0.89
CA TYR A 195 1.90 6.46 0.19
C TYR A 195 3.00 7.27 0.83
N PHE A 196 3.23 7.07 2.11
CA PHE A 196 4.34 7.65 2.83
C PHE A 196 4.94 6.58 3.74
N CYS A 197 6.25 6.53 3.85
CA CYS A 197 6.96 5.60 4.71
C CYS A 197 7.95 6.37 5.55
N ASP A 198 7.76 6.37 6.86
CA ASP A 198 8.74 6.87 7.81
C ASP A 198 9.95 5.94 7.92
N LEU A 199 11.13 6.55 8.05
CA LEU A 199 12.41 5.94 8.36
C LEU A 199 12.89 6.54 9.69
N SER A 200 12.69 5.80 10.77
CA SER A 200 13.02 6.28 12.11
C SER A 200 13.87 5.28 12.91
N PRO A 201 15.14 5.61 13.19
CA PRO A 201 16.17 6.10 12.27
C PRO A 201 16.65 4.98 11.31
N PRO A 202 17.29 5.31 10.17
CA PRO A 202 17.75 4.34 9.19
C PRO A 202 18.86 3.46 9.78
N ASN A 203 18.51 2.29 10.30
CA ASN A 203 19.48 1.39 10.93
C ASN A 203 20.08 0.49 9.83
N TYR A 204 21.35 0.67 9.48
CA TYR A 204 22.01 -0.22 8.53
C TYR A 204 21.86 -1.69 8.99
N ASN A 205 21.44 -2.55 8.07
CA ASN A 205 21.25 -3.99 8.27
C ASN A 205 19.95 -4.47 8.97
N VAL A 206 18.94 -3.60 9.11
CA VAL A 206 17.59 -4.03 9.53
C VAL A 206 16.67 -4.05 8.31
N THR A 207 16.12 -5.22 8.00
CA THR A 207 14.99 -5.37 7.06
C THR A 207 13.72 -4.86 7.76
N ASP A 208 12.79 -4.26 7.01
CA ASP A 208 11.49 -3.77 7.51
C ASP A 208 11.58 -2.54 8.43
N GLN A 209 12.19 -1.45 7.95
CA GLN A 209 12.37 -0.19 8.71
C GLN A 209 11.18 0.77 8.68
N SER A 210 10.13 0.40 7.98
CA SER A 210 8.97 1.24 7.75
C SER A 210 8.01 1.09 8.94
N SER A 211 7.56 2.19 9.55
CA SER A 211 6.72 2.11 10.76
C SER A 211 5.27 2.54 10.58
N GLN A 212 4.96 3.35 9.55
CA GLN A 212 3.59 3.83 9.33
C GLN A 212 3.39 4.44 7.94
N CYS A 213 2.24 4.15 7.35
CA CYS A 213 1.82 4.66 6.05
C CYS A 213 0.51 5.45 6.18
N GLU A 214 0.53 6.74 5.83
CA GLU A 214 -0.69 7.55 5.72
C GLU A 214 -1.27 7.52 4.30
N ILE A 215 -2.55 7.14 4.18
CA ILE A 215 -3.33 7.25 2.93
C ILE A 215 -4.44 8.27 3.13
N TYR A 216 -4.64 9.15 2.15
CA TYR A 216 -5.73 10.13 2.10
C TYR A 216 -7.05 9.56 1.54
N ASN A 217 -7.19 8.24 1.40
CA ASN A 217 -8.43 7.56 1.02
C ASN A 217 -8.68 6.39 2.00
N THR A 218 -9.76 6.49 2.76
CA THR A 218 -9.99 5.85 4.07
C THR A 218 -10.24 4.33 4.05
N VAL A 219 -10.13 3.66 2.90
CA VAL A 219 -10.61 2.28 2.74
C VAL A 219 -9.48 1.24 2.84
N TYR A 220 -8.21 1.63 2.75
CA TYR A 220 -7.12 0.65 2.61
C TYR A 220 -5.96 0.86 3.58
N ARG A 221 -5.42 -0.25 4.08
CA ARG A 221 -4.18 -0.30 4.88
C ARG A 221 -2.99 -0.31 3.93
N CYS A 222 -2.02 0.56 4.17
CA CYS A 222 -0.66 0.33 3.69
C CYS A 222 0.17 -0.19 4.86
N VAL A 223 0.89 -1.27 4.61
CA VAL A 223 1.84 -1.82 5.58
C VAL A 223 3.21 -1.24 5.23
N CYS A 224 3.53 -0.22 6.01
CA CYS A 224 4.87 0.10 6.45
C CYS A 224 5.13 -0.84 7.64
#